data_AF-A0AAN8IVJ4-F1
#
_entry.id   AF-A0AAN8IVJ4-F1
#
_cell.length_a   1.000
_cell.length_b   1.000
_cell.length_c   1.000
_cell.angle_alpha   90.00
_cell.angle_beta   90.00
_cell.angle_gamma   90.00
#
_symmetry.space_group_name_H-M   'P 1'
#
loop_
_entity.id
_entity.type
_entity.pdbx_description
1 polymer ?
#
loop_
_entity_poly.entity_id
_entity_poly.type
_entity_poly.pdbx_seq_one_letter_code
_entity_poly.pdbx_strand_id
1 'polypeptide(L)' 'MSSLAMLPSFVPELPDGTERGNFVALDLGGTNLRVMIVELEPNREMRTEQFNTSVPKAIMQSSGEE' A
#
# COMPACT_ATOMS: atom_id res chain seq x y z
N MET A 1 -28.26 17.88 -0.43
CA MET A 1 -27.08 17.47 -1.22
C MET A 1 -26.24 16.55 -0.37
N SER A 2 -25.77 15.43 -0.91
CA SER A 2 -24.85 14.53 -0.20
C SER A 2 -23.47 15.19 -0.12
N SER A 3 -22.83 15.13 1.05
CA SER A 3 -21.45 15.62 1.29
C SER A 3 -20.38 14.56 0.97
N LEU A 4 -20.78 13.44 0.38
CA LEU A 4 -19.90 12.30 0.12
C LEU A 4 -19.07 12.54 -1.16
N ALA A 5 -17.74 12.49 -1.04
CA ALA A 5 -16.82 12.82 -2.13
C ALA A 5 -16.82 11.82 -3.30
N MET A 6 -17.16 10.55 -3.07
CA MET A 6 -17.25 9.49 -4.10
C MET A 6 -16.05 9.45 -5.06
N LEU A 7 -14.84 9.55 -4.52
CA LEU A 7 -13.62 9.60 -5.32
C LEU A 7 -13.40 8.27 -6.06
N PRO A 8 -13.07 8.29 -7.37
CA PRO A 8 -12.76 7.08 -8.12
C PRO A 8 -11.45 6.44 -7.64
N SER A 9 -11.43 5.12 -7.51
CA SER A 9 -10.23 4.35 -7.09
C SER A 9 -9.29 3.99 -8.25
N PHE A 10 -9.75 4.13 -9.50
CA PHE A 10 -9.02 3.72 -10.71
C PHE A 10 -8.62 2.23 -10.75
N VAL A 11 -9.37 1.37 -10.04
CA VAL A 11 -9.27 -0.09 -10.13
C VAL A 11 -10.47 -0.59 -10.92
N PRO A 12 -10.34 -0.83 -12.26
CA PRO A 12 -11.48 -1.11 -13.12
C PRO A 12 -11.97 -2.57 -13.01
N GLU A 13 -11.13 -3.47 -12.50
CA GLU A 13 -11.36 -4.92 -12.51
C GLU A 13 -11.04 -5.53 -11.14
N LEU A 14 -11.73 -6.63 -10.83
CA LEU A 14 -11.50 -7.40 -9.61
C LEU A 14 -10.43 -8.49 -9.86
N PRO A 15 -9.67 -8.88 -8.83
CA PRO A 15 -8.75 -9.99 -8.95
C PRO A 15 -9.48 -11.29 -9.27
N ASP A 16 -8.88 -12.14 -10.10
CA ASP A 16 -9.44 -13.42 -10.55
C ASP A 16 -8.63 -14.64 -10.07
N GLY A 17 -7.54 -14.40 -9.34
CA GLY A 17 -6.67 -15.45 -8.81
C GLY A 17 -5.64 -15.98 -9.81
N THR A 18 -5.56 -15.39 -11.00
CA THR A 18 -4.58 -15.72 -12.04
C THR A 18 -3.39 -14.75 -12.07
N GLU A 19 -3.35 -13.79 -11.15
CA GLU A 19 -2.29 -12.78 -11.06
C GLU A 19 -0.91 -13.41 -10.85
N ARG A 20 0.09 -12.77 -11.43
CA ARG A 20 1.49 -13.21 -11.38
C ARG A 20 2.43 -12.05 -11.21
N GLY A 21 3.54 -12.31 -10.51
CA GLY A 21 4.69 -11.43 -10.50
C GLY A 21 5.08 -10.94 -9.11
N ASN A 22 6.10 -10.09 -9.11
CA ASN A 22 6.66 -9.49 -7.91
C ASN A 22 6.27 -8.02 -7.83
N PHE A 23 5.63 -7.66 -6.72
CA PHE A 23 5.12 -6.32 -6.46
C PHE A 23 5.77 -5.75 -5.21
N VAL A 24 5.84 -4.43 -5.14
CA VAL A 24 6.23 -3.70 -3.94
C VAL A 24 5.00 -2.97 -3.43
N ALA A 25 4.67 -3.18 -2.15
CA ALA A 25 3.65 -2.40 -1.46
C ALA A 25 4.31 -1.52 -0.41
N LEU A 26 3.86 -0.26 -0.35
CA LEU A 26 4.28 0.73 0.64
C LEU A 26 3.06 1.17 1.43
N ASP A 27 3.16 1.10 2.74
CA ASP A 27 2.13 1.52 3.68
C ASP A 27 2.72 2.52 4.66
N LEU A 28 2.34 3.79 4.47
CA LEU A 28 2.77 4.90 5.29
C LEU A 28 1.67 5.25 6.28
N GLY A 29 1.82 4.76 7.50
CA GLY A 29 1.02 5.20 8.63
C GLY A 29 1.58 6.48 9.26
N GLY A 30 0.88 7.01 10.25
CA GLY A 30 1.34 8.21 10.96
C GLY A 30 2.69 8.05 11.65
N THR A 31 3.02 6.84 12.13
CA THR A 31 4.23 6.58 12.95
C THR A 31 5.20 5.59 12.31
N ASN A 32 4.73 4.77 11.36
CA ASN A 32 5.51 3.68 10.79
C ASN A 32 5.39 3.67 9.27
N LEU A 33 6.49 3.34 8.61
CA LEU A 33 6.55 2.95 7.22
C LEU A 33 6.72 1.43 7.15
N ARG A 34 5.86 0.77 6.40
CA ARG A 34 5.98 -0.65 6.04
C ARG A 34 6.26 -0.79 4.56
N VAL A 35 7.31 -1.52 4.22
CA VAL A 35 7.66 -1.94 2.87
C VAL A 35 7.42 -3.44 2.77
N MET A 36 6.70 -3.88 1.75
CA MET A 36 6.43 -5.29 1.50
C MET A 36 6.83 -5.67 0.08
N ILE A 37 7.54 -6.79 -0.05
CA ILE A 37 7.70 -7.50 -1.32
C ILE A 37 6.60 -8.56 -1.37
N VAL A 38 5.79 -8.58 -2.43
CA VAL A 38 4.67 -9.49 -2.62
C VAL A 38 4.92 -10.32 -3.87
N GLU A 39 4.95 -11.64 -3.73
CA GLU A 39 5.05 -12.59 -4.85
C GLU A 39 3.69 -13.27 -5.04
N LEU A 40 3.10 -13.09 -6.22
CA LEU A 40 1.84 -13.70 -6.64
C LEU A 40 2.11 -14.80 -7.67
N GLU A 41 1.51 -15.96 -7.45
CA GLU A 41 1.47 -17.08 -8.39
C GLU A 41 0.09 -17.75 -8.30
N PRO A 42 -0.52 -18.19 -9.42
CA PRO A 42 -1.87 -18.72 -9.41
C PRO A 42 -1.91 -20.07 -8.73
N ASN A 43 -3.00 -20.33 -8.00
CA ASN A 43 -3.18 -21.53 -7.19
C ASN A 43 -2.09 -21.71 -6.11
N ARG A 44 -1.41 -20.63 -5.72
CA ARG A 44 -0.50 -20.62 -4.57
C ARG A 44 -0.90 -19.50 -3.63
N GLU A 45 -0.63 -19.71 -2.35
CA GLU A 45 -0.76 -18.64 -1.36
C GLU A 45 0.21 -17.51 -1.70
N MET A 46 -0.25 -16.28 -1.48
CA MET A 46 0.58 -15.08 -1.58
C MET A 46 1.78 -15.21 -0.64
N ARG A 47 2.99 -14.93 -1.15
CA ARG A 47 4.22 -14.90 -0.35
C ARG A 47 4.64 -13.46 -0.13
N THR A 48 5.08 -13.15 1.10
CA THR A 48 5.46 -11.79 1.47
C THR A 48 6.72 -11.75 2.32
N GLU A 49 7.54 -10.73 2.05
CA GLU A 49 8.61 -10.29 2.95
C GLU A 49 8.32 -8.84 3.34
N GLN A 50 8.45 -8.51 4.63
CA GLN A 50 8.10 -7.18 5.13
C GLN A 50 9.24 -6.55 5.94
N PHE A 51 9.42 -5.25 5.75
CA PHE A 51 10.32 -4.41 6.53
C PHE A 51 9.54 -3.24 7.12
N ASN A 52 9.60 -3.09 8.43
CA ASN A 52 8.91 -2.04 9.17
C ASN A 52 9.94 -1.12 9.80
N THR A 53 9.75 0.18 9.62
CA THR A 53 10.59 1.21 10.25
C THR A 53 9.75 2.32 10.83
N SER A 54 10.23 2.95 11.91
CA SER A 54 9.59 4.14 12.46
C SER A 54 9.91 5.35 11.59
N VAL A 55 8.89 6.18 11.35
CA VAL A 55 9.09 7.44 10.65
C VAL A 55 9.77 8.41 11.62
N PRO A 56 10.87 9.09 11.23
CA PRO A 56 11.51 10.09 12.09
C PRO A 56 10.53 11.20 12.47
N LYS A 57 10.53 11.61 13.75
CA LYS A 57 9.60 12.64 14.26
C LYS A 57 9.63 13.95 13.48
N ALA A 58 10.81 14.37 13.02
CA ALA A 58 10.96 15.60 12.23
C ALA A 58 10.17 15.55 10.91
N ILE A 59 10.07 14.36 10.28
CA ILE A 59 9.29 14.17 9.06
C ILE A 59 7.79 14.09 9.39
N MET A 60 7.42 13.39 10.47
CA MET A 60 6.02 13.27 10.92
C MET A 60 5.36 14.61 11.27
N GLN A 61 6.15 15.57 11.77
CA GLN A 61 5.68 16.87 12.28
C GLN A 61 5.97 18.03 11.31
N SER A 62 6.49 17.74 10.12
CA SER A 62 6.73 18.76 9.10
C SER A 62 5.41 19.40 8.64
N SER A 63 5.45 20.67 8.27
CA SER A 63 4.29 21.41 7.73
C SER A 63 3.87 20.96 6.33
N GLY A 64 4.69 20.12 5.67
CA GLY A 64 4.44 19.69 4.29
C GLY A 64 4.67 20.79 3.25
N GLU A 65 5.32 21.90 3.62
CA GLU A 65 5.71 23.00 2.74
C GLU A 65 7.15 22.78 2.22
N GLU A 66 7.31 21.92 1.23
CA GLU A 66 8.46 21.88 0.30
C GLU A 66 7.98 21.47 -1.10
#